data_AF-A0A5A7V1Y5-F1
#
_entry.id   AF-A0A5A7V1Y5-F1
#
_cell.length_a   1.000
_cell.length_b   1.000
_cell.length_c   1.000
_cell.angle_alpha   90.00
_cell.angle_beta   90.00
_cell.angle_gamma   90.00
#
_symmetry.space_group_name_H-M   'P 1'
#
loop_
_entity.id
_entity.type
_entity.pdbx_description
1 polymer ?
#
loop_
_entity_poly.entity_id
_entity_poly.type
_entity_poly.pdbx_seq_one_letter_code
_entity_poly.pdbx_strand_id
1 'polypeptide(L)' 'MTKEIMDALRETFGRPKWSLRHEAIKYIYTKYMKEETSVREHVLDMIMHFNIAKVNGGAIDEANQISFILESLLKSLPF' A
#
# COMPACT_ATOMS: atom_id res chain seq x y z
N MET A 1 33.35 -4.95 -1.37
CA MET A 1 32.69 -5.34 -0.10
C MET A 1 31.36 -4.63 0.14
N THR A 2 31.29 -3.35 0.53
CA THR A 2 30.00 -2.68 0.86
C THR A 2 29.00 -2.66 -0.30
N LYS A 3 29.49 -2.42 -1.51
CA LYS A 3 28.68 -2.45 -2.74
C LYS A 3 28.14 -3.85 -3.06
N GLU A 4 28.97 -4.88 -2.96
CA GLU A 4 28.58 -6.28 -3.21
C GLU A 4 27.55 -6.77 -2.20
N ILE A 5 27.69 -6.41 -0.92
CA ILE A 5 26.70 -6.72 0.12
C ILE A 5 25.36 -6.04 -0.22
N MET A 6 25.39 -4.76 -0.60
CA MET A 6 24.18 -4.01 -0.94
C MET A 6 23.50 -4.54 -2.22
N ASP A 7 24.28 -4.94 -3.23
CA ASP A 7 23.78 -5.54 -4.46
C ASP A 7 23.17 -6.94 -4.20
N ALA A 8 23.82 -7.78 -3.38
CA ALA A 8 23.29 -9.09 -2.98
C ALA A 8 21.98 -8.98 -2.16
N LEU A 9 21.91 -8.00 -1.26
CA LEU A 9 20.68 -7.69 -0.52
C LEU A 9 19.58 -7.21 -1.47
N ARG A 10 19.89 -6.34 -2.42
CA ARG A 10 18.92 -5.85 -3.42
C ARG A 10 18.47 -6.97 -4.37
N GLU A 11 19.33 -7.92 -4.69
CA GLU A 11 18.95 -9.08 -5.48
C GLU A 11 18.02 -10.04 -4.71
N THR A 12 18.29 -10.24 -3.42
CA THR A 12 17.55 -11.18 -2.56
C THR A 12 16.22 -10.59 -2.08
N PHE A 13 16.20 -9.31 -1.71
CA PHE A 13 15.07 -8.62 -1.07
C PHE A 13 14.44 -7.52 -1.93
N GLY A 14 15.18 -6.99 -2.90
CA GLY A 14 14.76 -5.85 -3.71
C GLY A 14 14.09 -6.20 -5.04
N ARG A 15 13.93 -7.49 -5.37
CA ARG A 15 13.14 -7.90 -6.54
C ARG A 15 11.64 -7.70 -6.25
N PRO A 16 10.95 -6.84 -7.01
CA PRO A 16 9.51 -6.68 -6.91
C PRO A 16 8.81 -8.03 -7.09
N LYS A 17 7.97 -8.40 -6.13
CA LYS A 17 7.12 -9.59 -6.25
C LYS A 17 5.79 -9.18 -6.88
N TRP A 18 5.52 -9.70 -8.07
CA TRP A 18 4.27 -9.46 -8.79
C TRP A 18 3.05 -9.79 -7.93
N SER A 19 3.06 -10.94 -7.23
CA SER A 19 1.96 -11.34 -6.35
C SER A 19 1.66 -10.33 -5.24
N LEU A 20 2.69 -9.87 -4.52
CA LEU A 20 2.55 -8.88 -3.46
C LEU A 20 2.04 -7.54 -3.99
N ARG A 21 2.51 -7.10 -5.17
CA ARG A 21 1.96 -5.90 -5.81
C ARG A 21 0.46 -6.07 -6.11
N HIS A 22 0.05 -7.20 -6.66
CA HIS A 22 -1.36 -7.42 -7.03
C HIS A 22 -2.25 -7.50 -5.81
N GLU A 23 -1.79 -8.16 -4.75
CA GLU A 23 -2.50 -8.22 -3.47
C GLU A 23 -2.66 -6.84 -2.85
N ALA A 24 -1.59 -6.04 -2.80
CA ALA A 24 -1.62 -4.69 -2.26
C ALA A 24 -2.55 -3.76 -3.07
N ILE A 25 -2.48 -3.80 -4.41
CA ILE A 25 -3.37 -3.02 -5.27
C ILE A 25 -4.82 -3.46 -5.04
N LYS A 26 -5.10 -4.77 -5.06
CA LYS A 26 -6.46 -5.29 -4.80
C LYS A 26 -6.99 -4.79 -3.45
N TYR A 27 -6.15 -4.83 -2.42
CA TYR A 27 -6.50 -4.33 -1.09
C TYR A 27 -6.88 -2.85 -1.13
N ILE A 28 -6.04 -1.98 -1.70
CA ILE A 28 -6.28 -0.54 -1.80
C ILE A 28 -7.65 -0.21 -2.42
N TYR A 29 -8.03 -0.91 -3.49
CA TYR A 29 -9.29 -0.67 -4.19
C TYR A 29 -10.53 -1.21 -3.47
N THR A 30 -10.38 -2.29 -2.69
CA THR A 30 -11.51 -3.01 -2.09
C THR A 30 -11.69 -2.71 -0.60
N LYS A 31 -10.68 -2.15 0.05
CA LYS A 31 -10.71 -1.78 1.46
C LYS A 31 -11.58 -0.54 1.67
N TYR A 32 -12.47 -0.65 2.66
CA TYR A 32 -13.24 0.45 3.22
C TYR A 32 -13.05 0.46 4.74
N MET A 33 -13.27 1.61 5.35
CA MET A 33 -13.22 1.76 6.81
C MET A 33 -14.38 1.01 7.45
N LYS A 34 -14.11 0.28 8.54
CA LYS A 34 -15.17 -0.35 9.34
C LYS A 34 -15.62 0.63 10.43
N GLU A 35 -16.89 0.57 10.81
CA GLU A 35 -17.48 1.47 11.82
C GLU A 35 -16.73 1.46 13.17
N GLU A 36 -16.19 0.31 13.57
CA GLU A 36 -15.47 0.14 14.83
C GLU A 36 -13.96 0.47 14.75
N THR A 37 -13.42 0.71 13.54
CA THR A 37 -11.99 1.01 13.35
C THR A 37 -11.77 2.52 13.46
N SER A 38 -10.68 2.95 14.11
CA SER A 38 -10.36 4.39 14.13
C SER A 38 -9.87 4.88 12.76
N VAL A 39 -10.15 6.14 12.40
CA VAL A 39 -9.67 6.74 11.14
C VAL A 39 -8.14 6.63 11.03
N ARG A 40 -7.41 6.87 12.13
CA ARG A 40 -5.95 6.79 12.16
C ARG A 40 -5.45 5.39 11.86
N GLU A 41 -6.05 4.37 12.46
CA GLU A 41 -5.68 2.97 12.25
C GLU A 41 -5.93 2.55 10.79
N HIS A 42 -7.10 2.93 10.25
CA HIS A 42 -7.43 2.66 8.86
C HIS A 42 -6.46 3.33 7.87
N VAL A 43 -6.12 4.61 8.09
CA VAL A 43 -5.15 5.32 7.24
C VAL A 43 -3.76 4.69 7.32
N LEU A 44 -3.30 4.28 8.51
CA LEU A 44 -2.01 3.60 8.66
C LEU A 44 -1.97 2.25 7.93
N ASP A 45 -3.04 1.48 8.01
CA ASP A 45 -3.19 0.21 7.29
C ASP A 45 -3.17 0.41 5.77
N MET A 46 -3.82 1.45 5.25
CA MET A 46 -3.74 1.81 3.84
C MET A 46 -2.33 2.26 3.43
N ILE A 47 -1.65 3.06 4.25
CA ILE A 47 -0.25 3.49 4.01
C ILE A 47 0.67 2.27 3.90
N MET A 48 0.49 1.25 4.74
CA MET A 48 1.24 0.01 4.66
C MET A 48 1.07 -0.67 3.29
N HIS A 49 -0.17 -0.77 2.78
CA HIS A 49 -0.44 -1.38 1.48
C HIS A 49 0.06 -0.52 0.31
N PHE A 50 0.00 0.81 0.41
CA PHE A 50 0.65 1.69 -0.57
C PHE A 50 2.16 1.47 -0.62
N ASN A 51 2.82 1.30 0.52
CA ASN A 51 4.25 1.04 0.58
C ASN A 51 4.59 -0.32 -0.05
N ILE A 52 3.79 -1.36 0.21
CA ILE A 52 3.96 -2.67 -0.44
C ILE A 52 3.80 -2.54 -1.95
N ALA A 53 2.77 -1.83 -2.43
CA ALA A 53 2.58 -1.61 -3.85
C ALA A 53 3.77 -0.86 -4.47
N LYS A 54 4.20 0.27 -3.87
CA LYS A 54 5.32 1.10 -4.34
C LYS A 54 6.63 0.32 -4.42
N VAL A 55 7.03 -0.37 -3.34
CA VAL A 55 8.29 -1.14 -3.29
C VAL A 55 8.25 -2.32 -4.28
N ASN A 56 7.06 -2.89 -4.54
CA ASN A 56 6.88 -3.94 -5.55
C ASN A 56 6.55 -3.40 -6.96
N GLY A 57 6.91 -2.15 -7.26
CA GLY A 57 6.84 -1.57 -8.60
C GLY A 57 5.42 -1.18 -9.05
N GLY A 58 4.53 -0.88 -8.11
CA GLY A 58 3.22 -0.28 -8.36
C GLY A 58 3.33 1.23 -8.53
N ALA A 59 2.70 1.76 -9.58
CA ALA A 59 2.65 3.20 -9.84
C ALA A 59 1.42 3.78 -9.14
N ILE A 60 1.59 4.23 -7.89
CA ILE A 60 0.58 4.98 -7.15
C ILE A 60 1.24 6.27 -6.68
N ASP A 61 0.91 7.37 -7.34
CA ASP A 61 1.36 8.70 -6.93
C ASP A 61 0.62 9.20 -5.67
N GLU A 62 1.10 10.29 -5.10
CA GLU A 62 0.56 10.85 -3.85
C GLU A 62 -0.88 11.34 -3.99
N ALA A 63 -1.25 11.90 -5.15
CA ALA A 63 -2.61 12.37 -5.41
C ALA A 63 -3.60 11.20 -5.38
N ASN A 64 -3.24 10.09 -6.02
CA ASN A 64 -4.03 8.86 -6.00
C ASN A 64 -4.11 8.25 -4.60
N GLN A 65 -3.03 8.30 -3.80
CA GLN A 65 -3.09 7.86 -2.40
C GLN A 65 -4.15 8.62 -1.60
N ILE A 66 -4.16 9.96 -1.73
CA ILE A 66 -5.15 10.80 -1.06
C ILE A 66 -6.57 10.45 -1.53
N SER A 67 -6.78 10.29 -2.84
CA SER A 67 -8.08 9.91 -3.40
C SER A 67 -8.59 8.58 -2.83
N PHE A 68 -7.75 7.54 -2.83
CA PHE A 68 -8.12 6.23 -2.31
C PHE A 68 -8.43 6.25 -0.81
N ILE A 69 -7.64 7.00 -0.02
CA ILE A 69 -7.92 7.17 1.41
C ILE A 69 -9.30 7.81 1.59
N LEU A 70 -9.57 8.93 0.91
CA LEU A 70 -10.87 9.61 1.00
C LEU A 70 -12.02 8.70 0.57
N GLU A 71 -11.90 8.00 -0.56
CA GLU A 71 -12.93 7.06 -1.04
C GLU A 71 -13.22 5.94 -0.03
N SER A 72 -12.18 5.38 0.60
CA SER A 72 -12.33 4.30 1.57
C SER A 72 -13.02 4.73 2.87
N LEU A 73 -12.87 6.01 3.25
CA LEU A 73 -13.51 6.63 4.41
C LEU A 73 -14.97 7.02 4.08
N LEU A 74 -15.22 7.57 2.89
CA LEU A 74 -16.57 7.99 2.48
C LEU A 74 -17.52 6.80 2.31
N LYS A 75 -17.01 5.64 1.88
CA LYS A 75 -17.80 4.40 1.75
C LYS A 75 -18.33 3.85 3.07
N SER A 76 -17.80 4.28 4.21
CA SER A 76 -18.27 3.86 5.53
C SER A 76 -19.30 4.83 6.14
N LEU A 77 -19.67 5.90 5.45
CA LEU A 77 -20.68 6.83 5.92
C LEU A 77 -22.09 6.31 5.58
N PRO A 78 -23.04 6.34 6.53
CA PRO A 78 -24.44 6.05 6.22
C PRO A 78 -25.00 7.19 5.36
N PHE A 79 -25.47 6.87 4.15
CA PHE A 79 -26.26 7.75 3.30
C PHE A 79 -27.74 7.47 3.46
#